data_AF-A0A382WM53-F1
#
_entry.id   AF-A0A382WM53-F1
#
_cell.length_a   1.000
_cell.length_b   1.000
_cell.length_c   1.000
_cell.angle_alpha   90.00
_cell.angle_beta   90.00
_cell.angle_gamma   90.00
#
_symmetry.space_group_name_H-M   'P 1'
#
loop_
_entity.id
_entity.type
_entity.pdbx_description
1 polymer ?
#
loop_
_entity_poly.entity_id
_entity_poly.type
_entity_poly.pdbx_seq_one_letter_code
_entity_poly.pdbx_strand_id
1 'polypeptide(L)'
;MKDISLTGVDRLFLFGHNDQHLAQIEKKYGVSLVARGDKLILNGPDAAVGEADGLLSHLVERIRRGPAIEEAELSELILQSPAPPQYD
;
A
#
# COMPACT_ATOMS: atom_id res chain seq x y z
N MET A 1 14.79 -4.06 -0.78
CA MET A 1 13.71 -4.85 -1.42
C MET A 1 12.85 -5.44 -0.33
N LYS A 2 11.53 -5.30 -0.42
CA LYS A 2 10.55 -5.83 0.53
C LYS A 2 9.39 -6.45 -0.23
N ASP A 3 8.77 -7.50 0.32
CA ASP A 3 7.52 -8.05 -0.20
C ASP A 3 6.41 -8.04 0.86
N ILE A 4 5.24 -7.54 0.47
CA ILE A 4 4.03 -7.51 1.29
C ILE A 4 3.08 -8.57 0.78
N SER A 5 2.57 -9.40 1.68
CA SER A 5 1.57 -10.43 1.34
C SER A 5 0.17 -9.81 1.32
N LEU A 6 -0.54 -9.99 0.20
CA LEU A 6 -1.90 -9.47 -0.03
C LEU A 6 -2.97 -10.56 0.15
N THR A 7 -2.67 -11.59 0.93
CA THR A 7 -3.52 -12.78 1.07
C THR A 7 -4.82 -12.45 1.77
N GLY A 8 -5.93 -12.63 1.04
CA GLY A 8 -7.27 -12.28 1.52
C GLY A 8 -7.62 -10.80 1.40
N VAL A 9 -6.86 -10.03 0.59
CA VAL A 9 -7.10 -8.61 0.32
C VAL A 9 -7.45 -8.41 -1.15
N ASP A 10 -8.44 -7.56 -1.44
CA ASP A 10 -8.75 -7.16 -2.80
C ASP A 10 -7.64 -6.28 -3.38
N ARG A 11 -6.80 -6.89 -4.21
CA ARG A 11 -5.64 -6.24 -4.85
C ARG A 11 -6.04 -5.12 -5.79
N LEU A 12 -7.11 -5.35 -6.57
CA LEU A 12 -7.64 -4.35 -7.50
C LEU A 12 -8.05 -3.08 -6.77
N PHE A 13 -8.60 -3.26 -5.58
CA PHE A 13 -8.97 -2.17 -4.70
C PHE A 13 -7.72 -1.44 -4.17
N LEU A 14 -6.73 -2.18 -3.66
CA LEU A 14 -5.46 -1.60 -3.18
C LEU A 14 -4.72 -0.81 -4.28
N PHE A 15 -4.63 -1.36 -5.50
CA PHE A 15 -3.91 -0.74 -6.62
C PHE A 15 -4.68 0.44 -7.22
N GLY A 16 -6.00 0.47 -7.04
CA GLY A 16 -6.89 1.45 -7.64
C GLY A 16 -7.06 1.23 -9.14
N HIS A 17 -7.99 1.97 -9.73
CA HIS A 17 -8.28 1.90 -11.17
C HIS A 17 -7.01 2.22 -11.99
N ASN A 18 -6.59 1.32 -12.89
CA ASN A 18 -5.34 1.45 -13.68
C ASN A 18 -4.07 1.67 -12.84
N ASP A 19 -3.96 1.04 -11.66
CA ASP A 19 -2.77 1.14 -10.79
C ASP A 19 -2.47 2.57 -10.31
N GLN A 20 -3.49 3.45 -10.31
CA GLN A 20 -3.34 4.85 -9.92
C GLN A 20 -2.82 5.02 -8.48
N HIS A 21 -3.20 4.14 -7.55
CA HIS A 21 -2.69 4.20 -6.18
C HIS A 21 -1.22 3.77 -6.13
N LEU A 22 -0.83 2.73 -6.86
CA LEU A 22 0.57 2.33 -6.96
C LEU A 22 1.41 3.46 -7.54
N ALA A 23 0.99 4.03 -8.67
CA ALA A 23 1.70 5.14 -9.32
C ALA A 23 1.83 6.37 -8.40
N GLN A 24 0.80 6.67 -7.59
CA GLN A 24 0.87 7.74 -6.59
C GLN A 24 1.87 7.45 -5.48
N ILE A 25 1.87 6.22 -4.93
CA ILE A 25 2.81 5.81 -3.88
C ILE A 25 4.24 5.78 -4.44
N GLU A 26 4.45 5.21 -5.63
CA GLU A 26 5.75 5.22 -6.33
C GLU A 26 6.26 6.66 -6.52
N LYS A 27 5.40 7.58 -6.98
CA LYS A 27 5.79 8.97 -7.21
C LYS A 27 5.99 9.77 -5.92
N LYS A 28 5.24 9.46 -4.86
CA LYS A 28 5.30 10.14 -3.56
C LYS A 28 6.56 9.75 -2.78
N TYR A 29 6.90 8.46 -2.76
CA TYR A 29 8.05 7.95 -2.01
C TYR A 29 9.30 7.76 -2.88
N GLY A 30 9.17 7.76 -4.21
CA GLY A 30 10.28 7.49 -5.12
C GLY A 30 10.70 6.02 -5.14
N VAL A 31 9.75 5.10 -4.94
CA VAL A 31 9.95 3.64 -5.00
C VAL A 31 9.30 3.06 -6.25
N SER A 32 9.65 1.82 -6.58
CA SER A 32 8.94 0.99 -7.55
C SER A 32 8.12 -0.09 -6.87
N LEU A 33 6.85 -0.22 -7.26
CA LEU A 33 5.88 -1.17 -6.75
C LEU A 33 5.51 -2.18 -7.83
N VAL A 34 5.71 -3.46 -7.56
CA VAL A 34 5.44 -4.53 -8.53
C VAL A 34 4.56 -5.59 -7.90
N ALA A 35 3.31 -5.69 -8.37
CA ALA A 35 2.40 -6.75 -7.98
C ALA A 35 2.77 -8.07 -8.67
N ARG A 36 3.06 -9.12 -7.89
CA ARG A 36 3.28 -10.49 -8.38
C ARG A 36 2.37 -11.46 -7.66
N GLY A 37 1.28 -11.84 -8.33
CA GLY A 37 0.30 -12.78 -7.80
C GLY A 37 -0.32 -12.24 -6.52
N ASP A 38 0.00 -12.88 -5.40
CA ASP A 38 -0.51 -12.53 -4.07
C ASP A 38 0.45 -11.67 -3.24
N LYS A 39 1.51 -11.16 -3.87
CA LYS A 39 2.53 -10.35 -3.22
C LYS A 39 2.73 -9.03 -3.92
N LEU A 40 3.03 -7.99 -3.16
CA LEU A 40 3.45 -6.69 -3.65
C LEU A 40 4.93 -6.50 -3.33
N ILE A 41 5.76 -6.31 -4.35
CA ILE A 41 7.20 -6.14 -4.20
C ILE A 41 7.53 -4.65 -4.26
N LEU A 42 8.23 -4.16 -3.24
CA LEU A 42 8.78 -2.82 -3.16
C LEU A 42 10.26 -2.85 -3.50
N ASN A 43 10.65 -2.05 -4.48
CA ASN A 43 12.02 -1.85 -4.90
C ASN A 43 12.38 -0.37 -4.84
N GLY A 44 13.53 -0.05 -4.28
CA GLY A 44 13.95 1.33 -4.10
C GLY A 44 14.96 1.46 -2.97
N PRO A 45 15.31 2.70 -2.61
CA PRO A 45 16.21 2.97 -1.49
C PRO A 45 15.54 2.57 -0.16
N ASP A 46 16.33 2.02 0.78
CA ASP A 46 15.83 1.48 2.06
C ASP A 46 14.93 2.45 2.84
N ALA A 47 15.29 3.74 2.86
CA ALA A 47 14.47 4.77 3.50
C ALA A 47 13.07 4.89 2.89
N ALA A 48 13.00 4.93 1.55
CA ALA A 48 11.74 5.07 0.85
C ALA A 48 10.90 3.77 0.89
N VAL A 49 11.59 2.62 0.83
CA VAL A 49 10.94 1.31 0.98
C VAL A 49 10.35 1.18 2.38
N GLY A 50 11.02 1.64 3.44
CA GLY A 50 10.48 1.60 4.80
C GLY A 50 9.22 2.45 4.97
N GLU A 51 9.21 3.66 4.41
CA GLU A 51 8.05 4.55 4.45
C GLU A 51 6.85 3.97 3.68
N ALA A 52 7.08 3.47 2.47
CA ALA A 52 6.05 2.85 1.64
C ALA A 52 5.53 1.53 2.23
N ASP A 53 6.41 0.71 2.82
CA ASP A 53 6.07 -0.53 3.53
C ASP A 53 5.13 -0.27 4.69
N GLY A 54 5.39 0.78 5.48
CA GLY A 54 4.52 1.20 6.58
C GLY A 54 3.13 1.60 6.12
N LEU A 55 3.02 2.43 5.08
CA LEU A 55 1.73 2.84 4.52
C LEU A 55 0.96 1.63 3.96
N LEU A 56 1.62 0.80 3.14
CA LEU A 56 0.98 -0.34 2.50
C LEU A 56 0.55 -1.41 3.52
N SER A 57 1.39 -1.70 4.51
CA SER A 57 1.03 -2.62 5.60
C SER A 57 -0.16 -2.10 6.40
N HIS A 58 -0.23 -0.78 6.65
CA HIS A 58 -1.38 -0.17 7.30
C HIS A 58 -2.66 -0.32 6.48
N LEU A 59 -2.60 -0.04 5.17
CA LEU A 59 -3.72 -0.20 4.25
C LEU A 59 -4.19 -1.65 4.15
N VAL A 60 -3.25 -2.59 4.03
CA VAL A 60 -3.51 -4.03 3.98
C VAL A 60 -4.20 -4.51 5.25
N GLU A 61 -3.69 -4.14 6.43
CA GLU A 61 -4.33 -4.47 7.71
C GLU A 61 -5.73 -3.86 7.83
N ARG A 62 -5.91 -2.61 7.39
CA ARG A 62 -7.20 -1.91 7.39
C ARG A 62 -8.23 -2.63 6.50
N ILE A 63 -7.86 -3.00 5.27
CA ILE A 63 -8.73 -3.73 4.35
C ILE A 63 -9.03 -5.14 4.89
N ARG A 64 -8.05 -5.78 5.52
CA ARG A 64 -8.19 -7.13 6.09
C ARG A 64 -9.08 -7.17 7.34
N ARG A 65 -9.10 -6.10 8.15
CA ARG A 65 -9.77 -6.08 9.47
C ARG A 65 -11.27 -5.76 9.46
N GLY A 66 -11.87 -5.25 8.39
CA GLY A 66 -13.27 -4.81 8.44
C GLY A 66 -14.02 -4.88 7.11
N PRO A 67 -15.36 -5.03 7.15
CA PRO A 67 -16.17 -5.24 5.95
C PRO A 67 -16.27 -3.93 5.17
N ALA A 68 -15.74 -3.93 3.95
CA ALA A 68 -15.83 -2.86 2.95
C ALA A 68 -15.25 -1.51 3.39
N ILE A 69 -13.92 -1.39 3.41
CA ILE A 69 -13.32 -0.10 3.07
C ILE A 69 -13.77 0.21 1.63
N GLU A 70 -14.38 1.37 1.40
CA GLU A 70 -14.78 1.83 0.07
C GLU A 70 -13.62 2.56 -0.62
N GLU A 71 -13.58 2.57 -1.96
CA GLU A 71 -12.45 3.11 -2.74
C GLU A 71 -12.17 4.57 -2.35
N ALA A 72 -13.22 5.30 -1.96
CA ALA A 72 -13.15 6.65 -1.42
C ALA A 72 -12.33 6.71 -0.12
N GLU A 73 -12.58 5.82 0.85
CA GLU A 73 -11.84 5.80 2.12
C GLU A 73 -10.38 5.34 1.93
N LEU A 74 -10.13 4.42 1.00
CA LEU A 74 -8.76 4.06 0.63
C LEU A 74 -8.00 5.25 0.02
N SER A 75 -8.64 5.96 -0.91
CA SER A 75 -8.09 7.16 -1.53
C SER A 75 -7.81 8.24 -0.49
N GLU A 76 -8.73 8.44 0.46
CA GLU A 76 -8.56 9.37 1.57
C GLU A 76 -7.39 8.96 2.47
N LEU A 77 -7.21 7.68 2.80
CA LEU A 77 -6.07 7.22 3.61
C LEU A 77 -4.72 7.45 2.92
N ILE A 78 -4.63 7.23 1.60
CA ILE A 78 -3.43 7.51 0.81
C ILE A 78 -3.12 9.02 0.82
N LEU A 79 -4.15 9.86 0.76
CA LEU A 79 -4.05 11.31 0.77
C LEU A 79 -3.74 11.88 2.16
N GLN A 80 -4.43 11.39 3.19
CA GLN A 80 -4.33 11.86 4.57
C GLN A 80 -3.04 11.42 5.24
N SER A 81 -2.45 10.30 4.80
CA SER A 81 -1.08 9.91 5.13
C SER A 81 -0.72 10.15 6.60
N PRO A 82 -1.39 9.50 7.58
CA PRO A 82 -0.77 9.39 8.88
C PRO A 82 0.57 8.66 8.67
N ALA A 83 1.65 9.21 9.25
CA ALA A 83 2.88 8.45 9.40
C ALA A 83 2.51 7.06 9.93
N PRO A 84 3.11 5.98 9.41
CA PRO A 84 2.74 4.64 9.80
C PRO A 84 2.78 4.56 11.33
N PRO A 85 1.69 4.13 12.00
CA PRO A 85 1.76 3.86 13.42
C PRO A 85 2.88 2.83 13.60
N GLN A 86 3.94 3.24 14.28
CA GLN A 86 5.04 2.37 14.66
C GLN A 86 4.44 1.36 15.63
N TYR A 87 3.97 0.23 15.11
CA TYR A 87 3.54 -0.88 15.91
C TYR A 87 4.81 -1.46 16.55
N ASP A 88 5.04 -1.07 17.80
CA ASP A 88 6.05 -1.61 18.73
C ASP A 88 5.79 -3.09 19.02
#